data_AF-A0A1G7VSS8-F1
#
_entry.id   AF-A0A1G7VSS8-F1
#
_cell.length_a   1.000
_cell.length_b   1.000
_cell.length_c   1.000
_cell.angle_alpha   90.00
_cell.angle_beta   90.00
_cell.angle_gamma   90.00
#
_symmetry.space_group_name_H-M   'P 1'
#
loop_
_entity.id
_entity.type
_entity.pdbx_description
1 polymer ?
#
loop_
_entity_poly.entity_id
_entity_poly.type
_entity_poly.pdbx_seq_one_letter_code
_entity_poly.pdbx_strand_id
1 'polypeptide(L)'
;MQYHIFSPYRVCPLGAHVDHQHGLVTGFAIDKGVDLWFDVADDGHVHLESKTFEGIVDFDIDAPSQVRERHWGDYARGAKYALKKRFELKRGITGVIQGSLPVGGLSSSAAVLIAYVMAFAKANDITLQPFEVVKIASEAEREYIGLNNGLLDQACIALGKKNQLLFLDCDSNEYRLIPFGGQQQSTDNPQLSIVNSQLPFEIGIFFSGLTRSLVNSDYNLRVYECKTAAWNMLAYTEQPLKTFDKTFLRDIPKATFDKTRIAMPARFARRAEHFYSEYRRVRQGVTAWETGNLKLFGKLSFDSCESSIHNYECGSPELIAIYEIMRSLPGVYGGRFSGAGFKGACIALVDPAHKAEIEKVLTERYLAQFPEYERTFQVFWVKPDDGARFID
;
A
#
# COMPACT_ATOMS: atom_id res chain seq x y z
N MET A 1 -24.80 18.02 -10.31
CA MET A 1 -24.42 18.34 -8.93
C MET A 1 -23.06 17.72 -8.76
N GLN A 2 -22.02 18.56 -8.77
CA GLN A 2 -20.64 18.12 -8.97
C GLN A 2 -20.09 17.55 -7.66
N TYR A 3 -19.84 16.24 -7.62
CA TYR A 3 -19.18 15.57 -6.52
C TYR A 3 -17.66 15.61 -6.72
N HIS A 4 -16.91 15.73 -5.63
CA HIS A 4 -15.46 15.62 -5.63
C HIS A 4 -15.04 14.58 -4.58
N ILE A 5 -14.27 13.57 -5.01
CA ILE A 5 -13.62 12.61 -4.13
C ILE A 5 -12.12 12.85 -4.19
N PHE A 6 -11.50 12.94 -3.01
CA PHE A 6 -10.06 12.79 -2.86
C PHE A 6 -9.76 11.40 -2.30
N SER A 7 -8.97 10.62 -3.03
CA SER A 7 -8.51 9.29 -2.63
C SER A 7 -6.98 9.33 -2.48
N PRO A 8 -6.45 9.32 -1.25
CA PRO A 8 -5.02 9.50 -1.01
C PRO A 8 -4.21 8.33 -1.56
N TYR A 9 -2.93 8.59 -1.83
CA TYR A 9 -1.93 7.54 -1.93
C TYR A 9 -1.55 7.06 -0.53
N ARG A 10 -0.73 6.01 -0.45
CA ARG A 10 -0.28 5.46 0.82
C ARG A 10 1.18 5.12 0.85
N VAL A 11 1.75 5.15 2.05
CA VAL A 11 3.08 4.61 2.35
C VAL A 11 3.01 3.60 3.49
N CYS A 12 3.96 2.67 3.51
CA CYS A 12 4.02 1.59 4.50
C CYS A 12 5.43 1.57 5.12
N PRO A 13 5.63 2.05 6.36
CA PRO A 13 6.92 2.00 7.02
C PRO A 13 7.34 0.58 7.46
N LEU A 14 6.37 -0.27 7.81
CA LEU A 14 6.54 -1.66 8.27
C LEU A 14 5.36 -2.53 7.81
N GLY A 15 5.62 -3.81 7.54
CA GLY A 15 4.62 -4.75 7.05
C GLY A 15 4.73 -5.01 5.54
N ALA A 16 5.95 -4.96 5.01
CA ALA A 16 6.22 -5.22 3.60
C ALA A 16 5.82 -6.66 3.22
N HIS A 17 5.05 -6.83 2.14
CA HIS A 17 4.84 -8.15 1.52
C HIS A 17 4.34 -9.28 2.45
N VAL A 18 3.58 -8.94 3.49
CA VAL A 18 3.01 -9.92 4.41
C VAL A 18 1.48 -9.93 4.43
N ASP A 19 0.83 -8.89 3.90
CA ASP A 19 -0.63 -8.77 3.83
C ASP A 19 -1.28 -9.92 3.06
N HIS A 20 -0.72 -10.29 1.90
CA HIS A 20 -1.18 -11.41 1.08
C HIS A 20 -0.88 -12.79 1.70
N GLN A 21 -0.26 -12.84 2.88
CA GLN A 21 -0.06 -14.03 3.72
C GLN A 21 -0.79 -13.91 5.06
N HIS A 22 -1.74 -12.97 5.18
CA HIS A 22 -2.50 -12.65 6.40
C HIS A 22 -1.60 -12.18 7.56
N GLY A 23 -0.53 -11.45 7.25
CA GLY A 23 0.36 -10.86 8.24
C GLY A 23 -0.21 -9.61 8.92
N LEU A 24 0.64 -8.95 9.69
CA LEU A 24 0.35 -7.64 10.28
C LEU A 24 0.96 -6.57 9.41
N VAL A 25 0.25 -5.45 9.22
CA VAL A 25 0.76 -4.34 8.43
C VAL A 25 0.52 -3.00 9.08
N THR A 26 1.31 -2.01 8.65
CA THR A 26 1.14 -0.61 9.05
C THR A 26 1.23 0.33 7.86
N GLY A 27 0.63 1.51 7.98
CA GLY A 27 0.80 2.54 6.96
C GLY A 27 0.12 3.86 7.27
N PHE A 28 0.31 4.79 6.34
CA PHE A 28 -0.31 6.11 6.33
C PHE A 28 -0.96 6.33 4.97
N ALA A 29 -2.16 6.92 4.95
CA ALA A 29 -2.58 7.74 3.83
C ALA A 29 -1.75 9.03 3.82
N ILE A 30 -1.48 9.60 2.66
CA ILE A 30 -0.69 10.85 2.54
C ILE A 30 -1.50 11.96 1.88
N ASP A 31 -1.08 13.21 2.07
CA ASP A 31 -1.67 14.45 1.52
C ASP A 31 -1.48 14.63 0.00
N LYS A 32 -1.22 13.52 -0.70
CA LYS A 32 -1.15 13.39 -2.16
C LYS A 32 -1.98 12.19 -2.56
N GLY A 33 -2.74 12.31 -3.62
CA GLY A 33 -3.65 11.26 -4.07
C GLY A 33 -4.19 11.48 -5.46
N VAL A 34 -5.39 10.95 -5.64
CA VAL A 34 -6.22 11.02 -6.84
C VAL A 34 -7.43 11.86 -6.54
N ASP A 35 -7.68 12.84 -7.38
CA ASP A 35 -8.91 13.60 -7.40
C ASP A 35 -9.84 13.05 -8.49
N LEU A 36 -11.11 12.83 -8.14
CA LEU A 36 -12.17 12.47 -9.07
C LEU A 36 -13.32 13.46 -8.91
N TRP A 37 -13.55 14.26 -9.94
CA TRP A 37 -14.73 15.12 -10.06
C TRP A 37 -15.74 14.44 -10.97
N PHE A 38 -17.00 14.37 -10.54
CA PHE A 38 -18.03 13.72 -11.35
C PHE A 38 -19.44 14.26 -11.11
N ASP A 39 -20.28 14.14 -12.13
CA ASP A 39 -21.73 14.24 -12.05
C ASP A 39 -22.35 12.84 -12.21
N VAL A 40 -23.53 12.64 -11.63
CA VAL A 40 -24.30 11.40 -11.82
C VAL A 40 -24.96 11.43 -13.19
N ALA A 41 -24.86 10.32 -13.91
CA ALA A 41 -25.50 10.11 -15.20
C ALA A 41 -26.69 9.15 -15.03
N ASP A 42 -27.92 9.68 -15.14
CA ASP A 42 -29.16 8.93 -14.89
C ASP A 42 -29.46 7.87 -15.96
N ASP A 43 -28.86 8.01 -17.15
CA ASP A 43 -28.96 7.06 -18.27
C ASP A 43 -28.08 5.81 -18.09
N GLY A 44 -27.30 5.74 -17.01
CA GLY A 44 -26.43 4.61 -16.72
C GLY A 44 -25.07 4.67 -17.43
N HIS A 45 -24.80 5.69 -18.24
CA HIS A 45 -23.53 5.82 -18.94
C HIS A 45 -22.39 6.26 -18.01
N VAL A 46 -21.25 5.59 -18.12
CA VAL A 46 -19.99 5.98 -17.49
C VAL A 46 -19.10 6.59 -18.55
N HIS A 47 -18.77 7.87 -18.39
CA HIS A 47 -17.85 8.61 -19.24
C HIS A 47 -16.74 9.21 -18.37
N LEU A 48 -15.49 8.80 -18.58
CA LEU A 48 -14.37 9.28 -17.79
C LEU A 48 -13.23 9.77 -18.66
N GLU A 49 -12.71 10.95 -18.33
CA GLU A 49 -11.48 11.50 -18.86
C GLU A 49 -10.38 11.51 -17.80
N SER A 50 -9.12 11.46 -18.23
CA SER A 50 -7.97 11.57 -17.33
C SER A 50 -7.10 12.75 -17.74
N LYS A 51 -6.70 13.57 -16.77
CA LYS A 51 -5.68 14.61 -16.98
C LYS A 51 -4.26 14.05 -17.05
N THR A 52 -4.08 12.79 -16.67
CA THR A 52 -2.76 12.13 -16.56
C THR A 52 -2.51 11.13 -17.69
N PHE A 53 -3.56 10.53 -18.24
CA PHE A 53 -3.47 9.51 -19.28
C PHE A 53 -4.33 9.89 -20.47
N GLU A 54 -3.85 9.57 -21.67
CA GLU A 54 -4.65 9.71 -22.89
C GLU A 54 -5.79 8.68 -22.93
N GLY A 55 -6.77 8.97 -23.79
CA GLY A 55 -7.95 8.12 -23.98
C GLY A 55 -9.11 8.51 -23.08
N ILE A 56 -10.27 7.96 -23.44
CA ILE A 56 -11.55 8.14 -22.74
C ILE A 56 -12.04 6.75 -22.35
N VAL A 57 -12.77 6.66 -21.24
CA VAL A 57 -13.42 5.43 -20.80
C VAL A 57 -14.92 5.61 -20.87
N ASP A 58 -15.52 4.86 -21.78
CA ASP A 58 -16.97 4.85 -22.03
C ASP A 58 -17.54 3.44 -21.85
N PHE A 59 -18.63 3.31 -21.09
CA PHE A 59 -19.45 2.10 -20.99
C PHE A 59 -20.73 2.28 -20.19
N ASP A 60 -21.67 1.34 -20.32
CA ASP A 60 -22.89 1.30 -19.52
C ASP A 60 -22.64 0.61 -18.18
N ILE A 61 -23.06 1.21 -17.07
CA ILE A 61 -22.84 0.67 -15.72
C ILE A 61 -23.55 -0.67 -15.49
N ASP A 62 -24.69 -0.90 -16.16
CA ASP A 62 -25.53 -2.08 -16.00
C ASP A 62 -25.16 -3.22 -16.96
N ALA A 63 -24.43 -2.93 -18.04
CA ALA A 63 -23.99 -3.94 -18.99
C ALA A 63 -23.10 -5.03 -18.34
N PRO A 64 -22.96 -6.22 -18.95
CA PRO A 64 -21.96 -7.20 -18.54
C PRO A 64 -20.55 -6.61 -18.57
N SER A 65 -19.70 -6.98 -17.60
CA SER A 65 -18.30 -6.56 -17.62
C SER A 65 -17.57 -7.26 -18.77
N GLN A 66 -16.94 -6.48 -19.64
CA GLN A 66 -16.19 -7.00 -20.77
C GLN A 66 -14.81 -7.53 -20.33
N VAL A 67 -14.14 -8.26 -21.23
CA VAL A 67 -12.72 -8.65 -21.07
C VAL A 67 -11.87 -7.38 -20.96
N ARG A 68 -10.84 -7.41 -20.12
CA ARG A 68 -9.90 -6.30 -19.94
C ARG A 68 -9.40 -5.75 -21.28
N GLU A 69 -9.43 -4.43 -21.40
CA GLU A 69 -8.97 -3.70 -22.58
C GLU A 69 -7.47 -3.34 -22.49
N ARG A 70 -6.83 -3.64 -21.35
CA ARG A 70 -5.44 -3.23 -21.02
C ARG A 70 -5.28 -1.71 -21.03
N HIS A 71 -6.33 -1.02 -20.61
CA HIS A 71 -6.47 0.43 -20.55
C HIS A 71 -6.66 0.87 -19.11
N TRP A 72 -6.40 2.13 -18.77
CA TRP A 72 -6.63 2.64 -17.41
C TRP A 72 -8.11 2.56 -16.99
N GLY A 73 -9.03 2.49 -17.97
CA GLY A 73 -10.45 2.20 -17.74
C GLY A 73 -10.76 0.85 -17.12
N ASP A 74 -9.82 -0.12 -17.17
CA ASP A 74 -10.00 -1.42 -16.53
C ASP A 74 -10.21 -1.29 -15.01
N TYR A 75 -9.70 -0.23 -14.37
CA TYR A 75 -9.95 0.02 -12.95
C TYR A 75 -11.41 0.42 -12.68
N ALA A 76 -12.01 1.26 -13.54
CA ALA A 76 -13.43 1.59 -13.44
C ALA A 76 -14.30 0.35 -13.71
N ARG A 77 -13.95 -0.43 -14.75
CA ARG A 77 -14.62 -1.71 -15.06
C ARG A 77 -14.51 -2.72 -13.90
N GLY A 78 -13.36 -2.78 -13.25
CA GLY A 78 -13.11 -3.62 -12.07
C GLY A 78 -13.95 -3.19 -10.85
N ALA A 79 -14.02 -1.88 -10.57
CA ALA A 79 -14.86 -1.35 -9.49
C ALA A 79 -16.34 -1.68 -9.73
N LYS A 80 -16.84 -1.48 -10.96
CA LYS A 80 -18.16 -1.94 -11.38
C LYS A 80 -18.34 -3.44 -11.16
N TYR A 81 -17.40 -4.26 -11.63
CA TYR A 81 -17.47 -5.72 -11.52
C TYR A 81 -17.64 -6.16 -10.06
N ALA A 82 -16.84 -5.62 -9.15
CA ALA A 82 -16.90 -5.99 -7.73
C ALA A 82 -18.18 -5.48 -7.05
N LEU A 83 -18.65 -4.27 -7.37
CA LEU A 83 -19.90 -3.72 -6.83
C LEU A 83 -21.12 -4.53 -7.28
N LYS A 84 -21.19 -4.92 -8.56
CA LYS A 84 -22.32 -5.68 -9.13
C LYS A 84 -22.54 -7.05 -8.50
N LYS A 85 -21.56 -7.60 -7.77
CA LYS A 85 -21.75 -8.84 -7.01
C LYS A 85 -22.67 -8.69 -5.80
N ARG A 86 -22.87 -7.45 -5.33
CA ARG A 86 -23.61 -7.13 -4.11
C ARG A 86 -24.80 -6.22 -4.35
N PHE A 87 -24.76 -5.41 -5.41
CA PHE A 87 -25.73 -4.36 -5.66
C PHE A 87 -26.14 -4.31 -7.14
N GLU A 88 -27.39 -3.89 -7.38
CA GLU A 88 -27.81 -3.43 -8.71
C GLU A 88 -27.27 -2.02 -8.94
N LEU A 89 -26.62 -1.80 -10.09
CA LEU A 89 -26.15 -0.48 -10.51
C LEU A 89 -26.97 -0.05 -11.74
N LYS A 90 -27.53 1.17 -11.68
CA LYS A 90 -28.42 1.73 -12.72
C LYS A 90 -27.94 3.09 -13.22
N ARG A 91 -27.31 3.89 -12.36
CA ARG A 91 -26.80 5.22 -12.71
C ARG A 91 -25.29 5.18 -12.86
N GLY A 92 -24.81 5.80 -13.92
CA GLY A 92 -23.39 5.95 -14.23
C GLY A 92 -22.85 7.28 -13.69
N ILE A 93 -21.68 7.68 -14.21
CA ILE A 93 -21.06 8.96 -13.88
C ILE A 93 -20.38 9.55 -15.10
N THR A 94 -20.39 10.87 -15.21
CA THR A 94 -19.51 11.62 -16.12
C THR A 94 -18.48 12.34 -15.28
N GLY A 95 -17.20 12.08 -15.50
CA GLY A 95 -16.17 12.62 -14.60
C GLY A 95 -14.77 12.74 -15.17
N VAL A 96 -13.92 13.46 -14.42
CA VAL A 96 -12.51 13.68 -14.75
C VAL A 96 -11.66 13.24 -13.57
N ILE A 97 -10.61 12.46 -13.84
CA ILE A 97 -9.67 11.97 -12.84
C ILE A 97 -8.29 12.62 -13.01
N GLN A 98 -7.62 12.92 -11.89
CA GLN A 98 -6.28 13.48 -11.88
C GLN A 98 -5.44 12.87 -10.76
N GLY A 99 -4.24 12.36 -11.10
CA GLY A 99 -3.23 11.97 -10.12
C GLY A 99 -2.30 13.13 -9.77
N SER A 100 -1.94 13.26 -8.50
CA SER A 100 -1.06 14.34 -8.01
C SER A 100 0.43 14.03 -8.04
N LEU A 101 0.83 12.76 -8.21
CA LEU A 101 2.23 12.32 -8.26
C LEU A 101 2.47 11.36 -9.45
N PRO A 102 3.74 11.16 -9.86
CA PRO A 102 4.08 10.15 -10.86
C PRO A 102 3.60 8.74 -10.47
N VAL A 103 3.33 7.92 -11.48
CA VAL A 103 2.94 6.53 -11.28
C VAL A 103 4.15 5.71 -10.84
N GLY A 104 4.11 5.18 -9.62
CA GLY A 104 5.10 4.20 -9.16
C GLY A 104 5.16 4.06 -7.64
N GLY A 105 4.95 2.85 -7.11
CA GLY A 105 5.25 2.51 -5.71
C GLY A 105 4.31 3.08 -4.62
N LEU A 106 3.39 3.98 -4.94
CA LEU A 106 2.50 4.65 -3.96
C LEU A 106 1.05 4.13 -3.94
N SER A 107 0.78 3.04 -4.66
CA SER A 107 -0.56 2.43 -4.82
C SER A 107 -1.61 3.35 -5.39
N SER A 108 -1.24 4.00 -6.49
CA SER A 108 -2.18 4.71 -7.35
C SER A 108 -3.31 3.82 -7.88
N SER A 109 -3.09 2.51 -8.11
CA SER A 109 -4.15 1.58 -8.53
C SER A 109 -5.26 1.46 -7.48
N ALA A 110 -4.88 1.22 -6.22
CA ALA A 110 -5.81 1.13 -5.10
C ALA A 110 -6.53 2.47 -4.84
N ALA A 111 -5.82 3.60 -4.97
CA ALA A 111 -6.42 4.93 -4.82
C ALA A 111 -7.52 5.17 -5.88
N VAL A 112 -7.24 4.85 -7.14
CA VAL A 112 -8.20 4.96 -8.24
C VAL A 112 -9.38 4.00 -8.04
N LEU A 113 -9.14 2.74 -7.66
CA LEU A 113 -10.20 1.78 -7.39
C LEU A 113 -11.13 2.24 -6.27
N ILE A 114 -10.58 2.76 -5.17
CA ILE A 114 -11.37 3.31 -4.06
C ILE A 114 -12.23 4.49 -4.53
N ALA A 115 -11.65 5.41 -5.31
CA ALA A 115 -12.38 6.55 -5.85
C ALA A 115 -13.58 6.09 -6.70
N TYR A 116 -13.39 5.12 -7.60
CA TYR A 116 -14.48 4.58 -8.42
C TYR A 116 -15.52 3.79 -7.63
N VAL A 117 -15.10 2.98 -6.66
CA VAL A 117 -16.04 2.26 -5.79
C VAL A 117 -16.93 3.26 -5.05
N MET A 118 -16.34 4.31 -4.47
CA MET A 118 -17.09 5.37 -3.78
C MET A 118 -17.98 6.17 -4.73
N ALA A 119 -17.50 6.53 -5.92
CA ALA A 119 -18.27 7.28 -6.91
C ALA A 119 -19.48 6.50 -7.42
N PHE A 120 -19.30 5.23 -7.81
CA PHE A 120 -20.40 4.39 -8.27
C PHE A 120 -21.39 4.06 -7.15
N ALA A 121 -20.92 3.84 -5.92
CA ALA A 121 -21.81 3.67 -4.77
C ALA A 121 -22.65 4.92 -4.53
N LYS A 122 -22.01 6.10 -4.50
CA LYS A 122 -22.69 7.39 -4.35
C LYS A 122 -23.69 7.65 -5.48
N ALA A 123 -23.27 7.40 -6.73
CA ALA A 123 -24.13 7.55 -7.89
C ALA A 123 -25.32 6.59 -7.86
N ASN A 124 -25.32 5.51 -7.09
CA ASN A 124 -26.43 4.57 -6.98
C ASN A 124 -27.11 4.60 -5.59
N ASP A 125 -26.90 5.64 -4.80
CA ASP A 125 -27.43 5.80 -3.43
C ASP A 125 -27.08 4.62 -2.49
N ILE A 126 -25.94 3.97 -2.73
CA ILE A 126 -25.41 2.88 -1.90
C ILE A 126 -24.53 3.49 -0.81
N THR A 127 -24.88 3.23 0.44
CA THR A 127 -24.05 3.59 1.60
C THR A 127 -23.11 2.43 1.94
N LEU A 128 -21.81 2.68 1.88
CA LEU A 128 -20.78 1.70 2.24
C LEU A 128 -20.05 2.15 3.51
N GLN A 129 -19.83 1.21 4.42
CA GLN A 129 -18.88 1.43 5.51
C GLN A 129 -17.45 1.46 4.94
N PRO A 130 -16.51 2.19 5.58
CA PRO A 130 -15.14 2.31 5.07
C PRO A 130 -14.46 0.95 4.79
N PHE A 131 -14.67 -0.05 5.64
CA PHE A 131 -14.09 -1.38 5.44
C PHE A 131 -14.78 -2.18 4.31
N GLU A 132 -16.03 -1.87 3.96
CA GLU A 132 -16.67 -2.45 2.77
C GLU A 132 -16.03 -1.91 1.50
N VAL A 133 -15.69 -0.61 1.47
CA VAL A 133 -14.92 -0.01 0.37
C VAL A 133 -13.57 -0.72 0.20
N VAL A 134 -12.85 -1.00 1.30
CA VAL A 134 -11.60 -1.79 1.30
C VAL A 134 -11.79 -3.14 0.61
N LYS A 135 -12.80 -3.91 1.05
CA LYS A 135 -13.06 -5.26 0.54
C LYS A 135 -13.45 -5.27 -0.93
N ILE A 136 -14.33 -4.34 -1.35
CA ILE A 136 -14.81 -4.25 -2.74
C ILE A 136 -13.66 -3.83 -3.67
N ALA A 137 -12.86 -2.83 -3.28
CA ALA A 137 -11.70 -2.40 -4.06
C ALA A 137 -10.64 -3.52 -4.18
N SER A 138 -10.38 -4.26 -3.09
CA SER A 138 -9.47 -5.42 -3.12
C SER A 138 -9.99 -6.53 -4.04
N GLU A 139 -11.29 -6.81 -4.02
CA GLU A 139 -11.90 -7.79 -4.91
C GLU A 139 -11.76 -7.40 -6.39
N ALA A 140 -11.98 -6.12 -6.72
CA ALA A 140 -11.75 -5.60 -8.07
C ALA A 140 -10.31 -5.81 -8.53
N GLU A 141 -9.32 -5.54 -7.66
CA GLU A 141 -7.90 -5.68 -8.01
C GLU A 141 -7.48 -7.13 -8.21
N ARG A 142 -7.93 -8.04 -7.33
CA ARG A 142 -7.56 -9.47 -7.42
C ARG A 142 -8.26 -10.18 -8.58
N GLU A 143 -9.55 -9.97 -8.74
CA GLU A 143 -10.37 -10.80 -9.63
C GLU A 143 -10.53 -10.22 -11.03
N TYR A 144 -10.55 -8.88 -11.15
CA TYR A 144 -10.64 -8.23 -12.44
C TYR A 144 -9.27 -7.83 -12.97
N ILE A 145 -8.47 -7.11 -12.17
CA ILE A 145 -7.13 -6.66 -12.60
C ILE A 145 -6.12 -7.82 -12.60
N GLY A 146 -6.29 -8.84 -11.74
CA GLY A 146 -5.46 -10.05 -11.70
C GLY A 146 -4.18 -9.91 -10.87
N LEU A 147 -4.15 -8.98 -9.91
CA LEU A 147 -3.03 -8.79 -8.99
C LEU A 147 -3.36 -9.45 -7.65
N ASN A 148 -2.60 -10.47 -7.24
CA ASN A 148 -2.86 -11.21 -6.00
C ASN A 148 -2.30 -10.49 -4.75
N ASN A 149 -2.66 -9.22 -4.56
CA ASN A 149 -2.27 -8.45 -3.38
C ASN A 149 -3.15 -8.75 -2.16
N GLY A 150 -2.72 -8.27 -0.99
CA GLY A 150 -3.52 -8.29 0.22
C GLY A 150 -4.31 -6.99 0.39
N LEU A 151 -4.61 -6.64 1.64
CA LEU A 151 -5.48 -5.52 2.01
C LEU A 151 -4.74 -4.23 2.37
N LEU A 152 -3.41 -4.24 2.43
CA LEU A 152 -2.60 -3.13 2.96
C LEU A 152 -2.96 -1.81 2.28
N ASP A 153 -2.98 -1.81 0.96
CA ASP A 153 -3.11 -0.60 0.15
C ASP A 153 -4.48 0.03 0.34
N GLN A 154 -5.53 -0.77 0.13
CA GLN A 154 -6.90 -0.31 0.21
C GLN A 154 -7.25 0.09 1.65
N ALA A 155 -6.76 -0.63 2.65
CA ALA A 155 -6.97 -0.28 4.06
C ALA A 155 -6.31 1.05 4.44
N CYS A 156 -5.06 1.29 4.05
CA CYS A 156 -4.40 2.58 4.32
C CYS A 156 -5.17 3.74 3.68
N ILE A 157 -5.62 3.57 2.45
CA ILE A 157 -6.27 4.62 1.68
C ILE A 157 -7.68 4.90 2.20
N ALA A 158 -8.48 3.88 2.53
CA ALA A 158 -9.85 4.07 2.98
C ALA A 158 -9.97 4.40 4.47
N LEU A 159 -9.09 3.85 5.33
CA LEU A 159 -9.20 3.94 6.79
C LEU A 159 -8.21 4.93 7.41
N GLY A 160 -7.27 5.46 6.61
CA GLY A 160 -6.24 6.37 7.08
C GLY A 160 -6.80 7.55 7.85
N LYS A 161 -6.03 8.03 8.83
CA LYS A 161 -6.36 9.22 9.60
C LYS A 161 -5.14 10.08 9.77
N LYS A 162 -5.33 11.40 9.61
CA LYS A 162 -4.28 12.39 9.71
C LYS A 162 -3.46 12.22 10.99
N ASN A 163 -2.13 12.17 10.83
CA ASN A 163 -1.14 12.02 11.91
C ASN A 163 -1.29 10.74 12.77
N GLN A 164 -1.98 9.71 12.30
CA GLN A 164 -2.11 8.43 12.99
C GLN A 164 -1.59 7.26 12.14
N LEU A 165 -0.88 6.34 12.77
CA LEU A 165 -0.43 5.11 12.12
C LEU A 165 -1.60 4.13 12.07
N LEU A 166 -1.98 3.71 10.86
CA LEU A 166 -2.87 2.57 10.71
C LEU A 166 -2.09 1.30 11.05
N PHE A 167 -2.63 0.47 11.93
CA PHE A 167 -2.24 -0.91 12.15
C PHE A 167 -3.41 -1.81 11.73
N LEU A 168 -3.14 -2.87 10.97
CA LEU A 168 -4.14 -3.84 10.53
C LEU A 168 -3.60 -5.26 10.71
N ASP A 169 -4.42 -6.13 11.29
CA ASP A 169 -4.25 -7.57 11.19
C ASP A 169 -5.03 -8.09 9.97
N CYS A 170 -4.31 -8.55 8.93
CA CYS A 170 -4.94 -9.00 7.68
C CYS A 170 -5.65 -10.35 7.81
N ASP A 171 -5.54 -11.05 8.95
CA ASP A 171 -6.27 -12.29 9.22
C ASP A 171 -7.65 -11.99 9.83
N SER A 172 -7.68 -11.28 10.95
CA SER A 172 -8.93 -10.95 11.65
C SER A 172 -9.68 -9.76 11.05
N ASN A 173 -9.01 -8.93 10.23
CA ASN A 173 -9.46 -7.62 9.75
C ASN A 173 -9.62 -6.56 10.85
N GLU A 174 -9.14 -6.82 12.06
CA GLU A 174 -9.11 -5.81 13.12
C GLU A 174 -8.04 -4.75 12.83
N TYR A 175 -8.41 -3.48 13.00
CA TYR A 175 -7.51 -2.37 12.78
C TYR A 175 -7.54 -1.36 13.93
N ARG A 176 -6.45 -0.61 14.08
CA ARG A 176 -6.31 0.49 15.05
C ARG A 176 -5.67 1.68 14.36
N LEU A 177 -6.13 2.88 14.73
CA LEU A 177 -5.49 4.14 14.35
C LEU A 177 -4.74 4.66 15.58
N ILE A 178 -3.42 4.70 15.48
CA ILE A 178 -2.54 4.89 16.64
C ILE A 178 -1.86 6.26 16.52
N PRO A 179 -2.16 7.23 17.42
CA PRO A 179 -1.44 8.50 17.44
C PRO A 179 0.00 8.29 17.95
N PHE A 180 0.94 9.10 17.46
CA PHE A 180 2.34 9.00 17.86
C PHE A 180 2.55 9.33 19.33
N GLY A 181 3.19 8.43 20.08
CA GLY A 181 3.39 8.59 21.53
C GLY A 181 2.09 8.49 22.35
N GLY A 182 0.97 8.08 21.74
CA GLY A 182 -0.25 7.81 22.47
C GLY A 182 -0.32 6.35 22.89
N GLN A 183 -0.37 6.10 24.19
CA GLN A 183 -0.82 4.81 24.70
C GLN A 183 -2.34 4.70 24.49
N GLN A 184 -2.85 3.48 24.27
CA GLN A 184 -4.27 3.23 24.54
C GLN A 184 -4.55 3.65 25.98
N GLN A 185 -5.31 4.73 26.15
CA GLN A 185 -5.74 5.16 27.47
C GLN A 185 -6.50 4.01 28.12
N SER A 186 -6.09 3.61 29.33
CA SER A 186 -7.05 3.08 30.28
C SER A 186 -8.12 4.14 30.50
N THR A 187 -9.38 3.74 30.54
CA THR A 187 -10.58 4.59 30.57
C THR A 187 -10.72 5.49 31.79
N ASP A 188 -9.69 5.58 32.64
CA ASP A 188 -9.81 6.09 34.00
C ASP A 188 -9.25 7.51 34.19
N ASN A 189 -8.68 8.15 33.15
CA ASN A 189 -8.21 9.52 33.31
C ASN A 189 -8.25 10.39 32.02
N PRO A 190 -9.35 11.12 31.77
CA PRO A 190 -9.56 11.91 30.55
C PRO A 190 -8.75 13.22 30.46
N GLN A 191 -7.90 13.56 31.44
CA GLN A 191 -7.17 14.85 31.47
C GLN A 191 -5.79 14.84 30.80
N LEU A 192 -5.29 13.70 30.28
CA LEU A 192 -4.06 13.67 29.48
C LEU A 192 -4.38 13.88 27.98
N SER A 193 -5.14 14.93 27.67
CA SER A 193 -5.71 15.17 26.35
C SER A 193 -4.91 16.16 25.51
N ILE A 194 -3.60 15.99 25.38
CA ILE A 194 -2.83 16.67 24.31
C ILE A 194 -1.71 15.72 23.84
N VAL A 195 -2.07 14.74 23.01
CA VAL A 195 -1.08 14.07 22.16
C VAL A 195 -0.75 15.05 21.05
N ASN A 196 0.52 15.45 20.92
CA ASN A 196 1.02 16.37 19.91
C ASN A 196 0.37 16.09 18.55
N SER A 197 -0.40 17.06 18.05
CA SER A 197 -1.14 16.94 16.79
C SER A 197 -0.24 16.92 15.57
N GLN A 198 1.09 17.05 15.73
CA GLN A 198 2.06 17.11 14.66
C GLN A 198 3.13 16.05 14.88
N LEU A 199 3.41 15.28 13.81
CA LEU A 199 4.48 14.29 13.83
C LEU A 199 5.84 14.98 13.83
N PRO A 200 6.84 14.43 14.56
CA PRO A 200 8.19 14.98 14.64
C PRO A 200 9.05 14.72 13.38
N PHE A 201 8.43 14.29 12.28
CA PHE A 201 9.07 13.98 11.02
C PHE A 201 8.16 14.36 9.84
N GLU A 202 8.74 14.44 8.66
CA GLU A 202 7.99 14.39 7.39
C GLU A 202 8.38 13.17 6.57
N ILE A 203 7.56 12.82 5.59
CA ILE A 203 7.81 11.68 4.72
C ILE A 203 8.42 12.20 3.42
N GLY A 204 9.66 11.79 3.15
CA GLY A 204 10.28 11.94 1.83
C GLY A 204 9.90 10.79 0.92
N ILE A 205 9.52 11.08 -0.31
CA ILE A 205 9.29 10.12 -1.38
C ILE A 205 10.32 10.36 -2.47
N PHE A 206 11.14 9.36 -2.76
CA PHE A 206 12.24 9.43 -3.72
C PHE A 206 11.95 8.49 -4.88
N PHE A 207 11.39 9.02 -5.97
CA PHE A 207 11.12 8.25 -7.18
C PHE A 207 12.42 7.99 -7.93
N SER A 208 12.70 6.73 -8.27
CA SER A 208 13.92 6.37 -9.00
C SER A 208 13.95 6.84 -10.45
N GLY A 209 12.81 7.23 -11.01
CA GLY A 209 12.65 7.52 -12.43
C GLY A 209 12.43 6.28 -13.31
N LEU A 210 12.46 5.07 -12.72
CA LEU A 210 12.20 3.82 -13.43
C LEU A 210 10.69 3.58 -13.63
N THR A 211 10.21 3.75 -14.86
CA THR A 211 8.81 3.49 -15.25
C THR A 211 8.67 2.13 -15.94
N ARG A 212 8.12 1.11 -15.26
CA ARG A 212 7.72 -0.18 -15.90
C ARG A 212 6.33 -0.62 -15.34
N SER A 213 5.60 -1.56 -15.96
CA SER A 213 4.28 -2.06 -15.45
C SER A 213 4.35 -3.22 -14.42
N LEU A 214 3.71 -3.12 -13.24
CA LEU A 214 3.76 -4.12 -12.15
C LEU A 214 3.18 -5.50 -12.51
N VAL A 215 2.21 -5.58 -13.41
CA VAL A 215 1.56 -6.84 -13.82
C VAL A 215 2.55 -7.81 -14.47
N ASN A 216 3.68 -7.29 -14.98
CA ASN A 216 4.78 -8.06 -15.54
C ASN A 216 5.98 -8.18 -14.58
N SER A 217 5.75 -8.07 -13.26
CA SER A 217 6.78 -8.25 -12.23
C SER A 217 6.67 -9.59 -11.50
N ASP A 218 7.70 -9.94 -10.74
CA ASP A 218 7.76 -11.15 -9.93
C ASP A 218 6.83 -11.11 -8.69
N TYR A 219 5.92 -10.14 -8.58
CA TYR A 219 5.03 -10.02 -7.40
C TYR A 219 4.22 -11.30 -7.16
N ASN A 220 3.44 -11.76 -8.15
CA ASN A 220 2.64 -12.98 -8.01
C ASN A 220 3.53 -14.21 -7.77
N LEU A 221 4.75 -14.23 -8.34
CA LEU A 221 5.72 -15.29 -8.08
C LEU A 221 6.12 -15.33 -6.59
N ARG A 222 6.38 -14.18 -5.96
CA ARG A 222 6.68 -14.10 -4.52
C ARG A 222 5.51 -14.55 -3.65
N VAL A 223 4.27 -14.22 -4.04
CA VAL A 223 3.06 -14.72 -3.37
C VAL A 223 3.05 -16.25 -3.40
N TYR A 224 3.29 -16.86 -4.56
CA TYR A 224 3.33 -18.32 -4.69
C TYR A 224 4.48 -18.96 -3.92
N GLU A 225 5.68 -18.37 -3.93
CA GLU A 225 6.82 -18.87 -3.15
C GLU A 225 6.52 -18.92 -1.64
N CYS A 226 5.82 -17.93 -1.10
CA CYS A 226 5.39 -17.92 0.30
C CYS A 226 4.42 -19.08 0.58
N LYS A 227 3.45 -19.29 -0.31
CA LYS A 227 2.49 -20.40 -0.21
C LYS A 227 3.19 -21.76 -0.30
N THR A 228 4.16 -21.90 -1.20
CA THR A 228 5.00 -23.10 -1.31
C THR A 228 5.83 -23.34 -0.06
N ALA A 229 6.39 -22.29 0.54
CA ALA A 229 7.10 -22.40 1.82
C ALA A 229 6.16 -22.96 2.90
N ALA A 230 4.96 -22.41 3.05
CA ALA A 230 3.97 -22.90 3.99
C ALA A 230 3.57 -24.36 3.72
N TRP A 231 3.31 -24.70 2.46
CA TRP A 231 2.95 -26.06 2.05
C TRP A 231 4.06 -27.08 2.36
N ASN A 232 5.33 -26.73 2.11
CA ASN A 232 6.47 -27.56 2.48
C ASN A 232 6.53 -27.81 3.99
N MET A 233 6.27 -26.80 4.83
CA MET A 233 6.25 -26.98 6.30
C MET A 233 5.16 -27.97 6.75
N LEU A 234 3.98 -27.91 6.12
CA LEU A 234 2.91 -28.88 6.40
C LEU A 234 3.34 -30.30 6.00
N ALA A 235 3.94 -30.46 4.82
CA ALA A 235 4.43 -31.75 4.34
C ALA A 235 5.53 -32.33 5.25
N TYR A 236 6.52 -31.53 5.65
CA TYR A 236 7.61 -31.97 6.52
C TYR A 236 7.19 -32.31 7.95
N THR A 237 5.99 -31.87 8.37
CA THR A 237 5.45 -32.15 9.70
C THR A 237 4.24 -33.09 9.67
N GLU A 238 4.02 -33.76 8.53
CA GLU A 238 2.94 -34.73 8.33
C GLU A 238 1.54 -34.15 8.64
N GLN A 239 1.38 -32.85 8.49
CA GLN A 239 0.08 -32.19 8.66
C GLN A 239 -0.76 -32.29 7.38
N PRO A 240 -2.10 -32.31 7.50
CA PRO A 240 -2.98 -32.30 6.33
C PRO A 240 -2.70 -31.10 5.42
N LEU A 241 -2.47 -31.39 4.16
CA LEU A 241 -2.20 -30.38 3.14
C LEU A 241 -3.50 -29.66 2.78
N LYS A 242 -3.46 -28.33 2.86
CA LYS A 242 -4.54 -27.48 2.34
C LYS A 242 -4.39 -27.32 0.82
N THR A 243 -5.48 -26.92 0.16
CA THR A 243 -5.39 -26.45 -1.22
C THR A 243 -4.50 -25.21 -1.27
N PHE A 244 -3.79 -25.02 -2.38
CA PHE A 244 -2.77 -23.97 -2.49
C PHE A 244 -3.35 -22.55 -2.33
N ASP A 245 -4.58 -22.33 -2.79
CA ASP A 245 -5.32 -21.08 -2.60
C ASP A 245 -5.60 -20.78 -1.12
N LYS A 246 -5.72 -21.80 -0.26
CA LYS A 246 -6.00 -21.72 1.20
C LYS A 246 -4.78 -21.95 2.08
N THR A 247 -3.58 -21.90 1.52
CA THR A 247 -2.33 -22.10 2.26
C THR A 247 -1.65 -20.75 2.48
N PHE A 248 -1.41 -20.39 3.75
CA PHE A 248 -0.79 -19.12 4.13
C PHE A 248 0.27 -19.32 5.21
N LEU A 249 1.30 -18.48 5.22
CA LEU A 249 2.35 -18.54 6.25
C LEU A 249 1.81 -18.19 7.66
N ARG A 250 0.79 -17.33 7.77
CA ARG A 250 0.16 -16.97 9.05
C ARG A 250 -0.39 -18.17 9.81
N ASP A 251 -0.89 -19.17 9.09
CA ASP A 251 -1.48 -20.38 9.68
C ASP A 251 -0.44 -21.30 10.34
N ILE A 252 0.84 -21.07 10.07
CA ILE A 252 1.93 -21.94 10.51
C ILE A 252 2.69 -21.27 11.65
N PRO A 253 2.86 -21.93 12.81
CA PRO A 253 3.66 -21.39 13.89
C PRO A 253 5.12 -21.19 13.46
N LYS A 254 5.74 -20.08 13.89
CA LYS A 254 7.17 -19.82 13.65
C LYS A 254 8.07 -20.98 14.11
N ALA A 255 7.72 -21.65 15.21
CA ALA A 255 8.48 -22.80 15.71
C ALA A 255 8.52 -23.97 14.69
N THR A 256 7.47 -24.13 13.89
CA THR A 256 7.44 -25.12 12.80
C THR A 256 8.39 -24.70 11.68
N PHE A 257 8.39 -23.43 11.30
CA PHE A 257 9.38 -22.89 10.36
C PHE A 257 10.81 -23.11 10.85
N ASP A 258 11.11 -22.79 12.11
CA ASP A 258 12.46 -22.94 12.67
C ASP A 258 12.98 -24.39 12.60
N LYS A 259 12.10 -25.38 12.83
CA LYS A 259 12.44 -26.81 12.73
C LYS A 259 12.64 -27.28 11.28
N THR A 260 11.90 -26.69 10.34
CA THR A 260 11.84 -27.17 8.95
C THR A 260 12.73 -26.39 7.99
N ARG A 261 13.20 -25.19 8.37
CA ARG A 261 13.91 -24.27 7.46
C ARG A 261 15.15 -24.85 6.80
N ILE A 262 15.84 -25.80 7.45
CA ILE A 262 17.07 -26.43 6.94
C ILE A 262 16.74 -27.44 5.82
N ALA A 263 15.62 -28.15 5.96
CA ALA A 263 15.17 -29.12 4.95
C ALA A 263 14.51 -28.45 3.74
N MET A 264 14.06 -27.20 3.89
CA MET A 264 13.39 -26.43 2.84
C MET A 264 14.40 -25.85 1.84
N PRO A 265 14.09 -25.86 0.53
CA PRO A 265 14.90 -25.13 -0.46
C PRO A 265 15.08 -23.67 -0.06
N ALA A 266 16.33 -23.18 -0.13
CA ALA A 266 16.74 -21.90 0.45
C ALA A 266 15.88 -20.71 0.00
N ARG A 267 15.44 -20.69 -1.26
CA ARG A 267 14.54 -19.66 -1.82
C ARG A 267 13.24 -19.53 -1.01
N PHE A 268 12.57 -20.64 -0.72
CA PHE A 268 11.31 -20.65 0.03
C PHE A 268 11.54 -20.34 1.51
N ALA A 269 12.64 -20.85 2.08
CA ALA A 269 13.03 -20.55 3.46
C ALA A 269 13.26 -19.05 3.67
N ARG A 270 13.90 -18.36 2.70
CA ARG A 270 14.08 -16.90 2.73
C ARG A 270 12.74 -16.14 2.72
N ARG A 271 11.74 -16.57 1.94
CA ARG A 271 10.41 -15.93 1.94
C ARG A 271 9.69 -16.09 3.27
N ALA A 272 9.75 -17.28 3.85
CA ALA A 272 9.20 -17.52 5.19
C ALA A 272 9.93 -16.69 6.26
N GLU A 273 11.28 -16.61 6.19
CA GLU A 273 12.07 -15.77 7.10
C GLU A 273 11.66 -14.29 7.00
N HIS A 274 11.44 -13.77 5.78
CA HIS A 274 10.92 -12.41 5.60
C HIS A 274 9.58 -12.24 6.32
N PHE A 275 8.61 -13.14 6.10
CA PHE A 275 7.29 -13.05 6.72
C PHE A 275 7.37 -13.04 8.25
N TYR A 276 8.04 -14.02 8.88
CA TYR A 276 8.07 -14.10 10.34
C TYR A 276 8.89 -12.98 10.99
N SER A 277 9.98 -12.55 10.34
CA SER A 277 10.78 -11.43 10.83
C SER A 277 10.02 -10.10 10.68
N GLU A 278 9.26 -9.91 9.60
CA GLU A 278 8.44 -8.71 9.37
C GLU A 278 7.25 -8.67 10.33
N TYR A 279 6.59 -9.80 10.57
CA TYR A 279 5.53 -9.94 11.57
C TYR A 279 6.01 -9.45 12.96
N ARG A 280 7.23 -9.86 13.35
CA ARG A 280 7.85 -9.40 14.60
C ARG A 280 8.17 -7.90 14.55
N ARG A 281 8.76 -7.41 13.45
CA ARG A 281 9.10 -5.99 13.28
C ARG A 281 7.88 -5.08 13.38
N VAL A 282 6.75 -5.46 12.79
CA VAL A 282 5.49 -4.70 12.89
C VAL A 282 5.04 -4.58 14.34
N ARG A 283 5.04 -5.66 15.11
CA ARG A 283 4.68 -5.60 16.55
C ARG A 283 5.60 -4.68 17.34
N GLN A 284 6.92 -4.81 17.12
CA GLN A 284 7.90 -3.94 17.76
C GLN A 284 7.74 -2.47 17.34
N GLY A 285 7.42 -2.23 16.07
CA GLY A 285 7.19 -0.90 15.52
C GLY A 285 5.95 -0.24 16.09
N VAL A 286 4.87 -0.98 16.25
CA VAL A 286 3.66 -0.49 16.93
C VAL A 286 3.99 -0.06 18.36
N THR A 287 4.72 -0.88 19.14
CA THR A 287 5.16 -0.47 20.49
C THR A 287 6.08 0.74 20.46
N ALA A 288 7.01 0.81 19.52
CA ALA A 288 7.88 1.98 19.35
C ALA A 288 7.07 3.25 19.03
N TRP A 289 6.05 3.13 18.20
CA TRP A 289 5.15 4.22 17.84
C TRP A 289 4.29 4.70 19.01
N GLU A 290 3.66 3.77 19.74
CA GLU A 290 2.85 4.04 20.94
C GLU A 290 3.68 4.71 22.06
N THR A 291 4.99 4.45 22.12
CA THR A 291 5.91 5.06 23.09
C THR A 291 6.66 6.29 22.58
N GLY A 292 6.37 6.76 21.36
CA GLY A 292 7.03 7.92 20.76
C GLY A 292 8.50 7.71 20.41
N ASN A 293 8.95 6.45 20.35
CA ASN A 293 10.34 6.09 20.04
C ASN A 293 10.57 6.06 18.52
N LEU A 294 10.62 7.24 17.91
CA LEU A 294 10.85 7.40 16.47
C LEU A 294 12.16 6.75 16.01
N LYS A 295 13.22 6.82 16.83
CA LYS A 295 14.53 6.23 16.50
C LYS A 295 14.43 4.72 16.31
N LEU A 296 13.73 4.03 17.21
CA LEU A 296 13.50 2.59 17.07
C LEU A 296 12.57 2.28 15.89
N PHE A 297 11.48 3.05 15.74
CA PHE A 297 10.54 2.86 14.62
C PHE A 297 11.24 3.00 13.26
N GLY A 298 12.07 4.03 13.11
CA GLY A 298 12.85 4.28 11.91
C GLY A 298 13.91 3.20 11.65
N LYS A 299 14.64 2.76 12.69
CA LYS A 299 15.55 1.62 12.59
C LYS A 299 14.84 0.36 12.10
N LEU A 300 13.66 0.04 12.64
CA LEU A 300 12.88 -1.11 12.22
C LEU A 300 12.44 -1.00 10.75
N SER A 301 12.19 0.22 10.25
CA SER A 301 11.88 0.45 8.84
C SER A 301 13.07 0.12 7.93
N PHE A 302 14.29 0.51 8.33
CA PHE A 302 15.50 0.06 7.63
C PHE A 302 15.65 -1.46 7.69
N ASP A 303 15.51 -2.07 8.88
CA ASP A 303 15.60 -3.53 9.06
C ASP A 303 14.55 -4.29 8.21
N SER A 304 13.38 -3.69 7.98
CA SER A 304 12.34 -4.20 7.07
C SER A 304 12.84 -4.20 5.62
N CYS A 305 13.43 -3.09 5.16
CA CYS A 305 13.96 -2.99 3.81
C CYS A 305 15.15 -3.94 3.56
N GLU A 306 16.06 -4.10 4.53
CA GLU A 306 17.13 -5.12 4.46
C GLU A 306 16.54 -6.51 4.22
N SER A 307 15.46 -6.83 4.94
CA SER A 307 14.78 -8.10 4.73
C SER A 307 14.06 -8.17 3.38
N SER A 308 13.53 -7.07 2.85
CA SER A 308 12.97 -7.02 1.50
C SER A 308 14.05 -7.32 0.43
N ILE A 309 15.24 -6.76 0.59
CA ILE A 309 16.38 -6.96 -0.32
C ILE A 309 16.89 -8.40 -0.23
N HIS A 310 17.21 -8.89 0.97
CA HIS A 310 17.95 -10.15 1.13
C HIS A 310 17.06 -11.38 1.29
N ASN A 311 15.96 -11.28 2.03
CA ASN A 311 15.07 -12.42 2.29
C ASN A 311 13.91 -12.49 1.31
N TYR A 312 13.34 -11.34 0.92
CA TYR A 312 12.25 -11.31 -0.06
C TYR A 312 12.74 -11.20 -1.50
N GLU A 313 14.00 -10.80 -1.70
CA GLU A 313 14.62 -10.62 -3.02
C GLU A 313 13.74 -9.75 -3.93
N CYS A 314 13.33 -8.59 -3.40
CA CYS A 314 12.76 -7.48 -4.16
C CYS A 314 13.65 -6.24 -4.02
N GLY A 315 13.45 -5.23 -4.87
CA GLY A 315 14.36 -4.11 -5.04
C GLY A 315 14.99 -4.14 -6.42
N SER A 316 14.84 -3.07 -7.19
CA SER A 316 15.68 -2.83 -8.36
C SER A 316 17.02 -2.23 -7.93
N PRO A 317 18.08 -2.32 -8.75
CA PRO A 317 19.37 -1.68 -8.44
C PRO A 317 19.22 -0.19 -8.08
N GLU A 318 18.33 0.52 -8.75
CA GLU A 318 18.02 1.93 -8.50
C GLU A 318 17.44 2.17 -7.11
N LEU A 319 16.45 1.37 -6.71
CA LEU A 319 15.83 1.49 -5.39
C LEU A 319 16.82 1.14 -4.28
N ILE A 320 17.63 0.09 -4.49
CA ILE A 320 18.70 -0.29 -3.55
C ILE A 320 19.69 0.86 -3.39
N ALA A 321 20.10 1.52 -4.49
CA ALA A 321 21.02 2.66 -4.41
C ALA A 321 20.43 3.84 -3.63
N ILE A 322 19.17 4.22 -3.89
CA ILE A 322 18.47 5.27 -3.11
C ILE A 322 18.43 4.90 -1.63
N TYR A 323 18.08 3.65 -1.33
CA TYR A 323 18.02 3.13 0.02
C TYR A 323 19.36 3.19 0.76
N GLU A 324 20.44 2.73 0.12
CA GLU A 324 21.78 2.76 0.69
C GLU A 324 22.27 4.19 0.93
N ILE A 325 21.99 5.09 -0.01
CA ILE A 325 22.34 6.51 0.14
C ILE A 325 21.59 7.09 1.34
N MET A 326 20.25 7.01 1.38
CA MET A 326 19.45 7.67 2.41
C MET A 326 19.75 7.16 3.82
N ARG A 327 20.11 5.88 3.98
CA ARG A 327 20.46 5.30 5.28
C ARG A 327 21.69 5.94 5.93
N SER A 328 22.56 6.53 5.12
CA SER A 328 23.79 7.20 5.58
C SER A 328 23.61 8.68 5.88
N LEU A 329 22.46 9.27 5.54
CA LEU A 329 22.27 10.72 5.60
C LEU A 329 21.81 11.18 6.99
N PRO A 330 22.40 12.27 7.54
CA PRO A 330 21.89 12.94 8.73
C PRO A 330 20.42 13.33 8.55
N GLY A 331 19.64 13.21 9.64
CA GLY A 331 18.22 13.55 9.63
C GLY A 331 17.30 12.47 9.04
N VAL A 332 17.82 11.35 8.53
CA VAL A 332 16.98 10.21 8.12
C VAL A 332 16.81 9.23 9.28
N TYR A 333 15.61 9.14 9.84
CA TYR A 333 15.32 8.23 10.96
C TYR A 333 15.13 6.78 10.51
N GLY A 334 14.55 6.59 9.33
CA GLY A 334 14.19 5.29 8.76
C GLY A 334 13.75 5.44 7.32
N GLY A 335 13.76 4.34 6.56
CA GLY A 335 13.26 4.34 5.20
C GLY A 335 13.28 2.96 4.58
N ARG A 336 12.46 2.79 3.54
CA ARG A 336 12.36 1.54 2.78
C ARG A 336 11.79 1.75 1.38
N PHE A 337 11.75 0.69 0.58
CA PHE A 337 10.98 0.70 -0.66
C PHE A 337 9.49 0.93 -0.39
N SER A 338 8.84 1.69 -1.27
CA SER A 338 7.40 1.83 -1.28
C SER A 338 6.76 0.83 -2.26
N GLY A 339 5.61 0.29 -1.87
CA GLY A 339 4.88 -0.70 -2.66
C GLY A 339 5.65 -2.01 -2.83
N ALA A 340 5.52 -2.63 -4.00
CA ALA A 340 6.05 -3.97 -4.29
C ALA A 340 7.58 -4.06 -4.44
N GLY A 341 8.31 -2.94 -4.38
CA GLY A 341 9.78 -2.92 -4.44
C GLY A 341 10.41 -3.24 -5.79
N PHE A 342 9.64 -3.52 -6.85
CA PHE A 342 10.20 -3.78 -8.18
C PHE A 342 10.36 -2.52 -9.04
N LYS A 343 9.73 -1.40 -8.62
CA LYS A 343 9.60 -0.10 -9.33
C LYS A 343 9.27 0.98 -8.31
N GLY A 344 9.37 2.24 -8.73
CA GLY A 344 8.72 3.34 -8.04
C GLY A 344 9.65 4.11 -7.12
N ALA A 345 9.33 4.16 -5.84
CA ALA A 345 9.95 5.10 -4.92
C ALA A 345 10.46 4.43 -3.65
N CYS A 346 11.48 5.02 -3.04
CA CYS A 346 11.75 4.82 -1.62
C CYS A 346 10.96 5.85 -0.80
N ILE A 347 10.60 5.48 0.42
CA ILE A 347 10.10 6.40 1.43
C ILE A 347 11.14 6.55 2.54
N ALA A 348 11.21 7.74 3.13
CA ALA A 348 12.02 7.99 4.32
C ALA A 348 11.26 8.84 5.33
N LEU A 349 11.45 8.55 6.62
CA LEU A 349 11.02 9.39 7.73
C LEU A 349 12.16 10.36 8.03
N VAL A 350 11.95 11.64 7.78
CA VAL A 350 13.01 12.65 7.83
C VAL A 350 12.75 13.73 8.87
N ASP A 351 13.83 14.21 9.48
CA ASP A 351 13.85 15.46 10.22
C ASP A 351 13.59 16.62 9.25
N PRO A 352 12.54 17.44 9.46
CA PRO A 352 12.25 18.57 8.60
C PRO A 352 13.40 19.57 8.44
N ALA A 353 14.30 19.66 9.40
CA ALA A 353 15.47 20.55 9.34
C ALA A 353 16.52 20.10 8.29
N HIS A 354 16.54 18.82 7.92
CA HIS A 354 17.55 18.24 7.04
C HIS A 354 17.07 18.03 5.59
N LYS A 355 15.80 18.34 5.26
CA LYS A 355 15.20 18.04 3.94
C LYS A 355 16.03 18.53 2.75
N ALA A 356 16.42 19.81 2.76
CA ALA A 356 17.13 20.42 1.64
C ALA A 356 18.51 19.78 1.42
N GLU A 357 19.20 19.43 2.50
CA GLU A 357 20.49 18.73 2.43
C GLU A 357 20.31 17.29 1.95
N ILE A 358 19.33 16.57 2.50
CA ILE A 358 18.99 15.21 2.09
C ILE A 358 18.68 15.16 0.59
N GLU A 359 17.79 16.04 0.11
CA GLU A 359 17.40 16.10 -1.30
C GLU A 359 18.61 16.35 -2.19
N LYS A 360 19.44 17.35 -1.85
CA LYS A 360 20.65 17.67 -2.61
C LYS A 360 21.61 16.48 -2.68
N VAL A 361 22.04 15.96 -1.52
CA VAL A 361 23.08 14.92 -1.45
C VAL A 361 22.58 13.61 -2.05
N LEU A 362 21.31 13.26 -1.82
CA LEU A 362 20.72 12.05 -2.39
C LEU A 362 20.64 12.14 -3.92
N THR A 363 20.16 13.27 -4.45
CA THR A 363 20.06 13.51 -5.89
C THR A 363 21.43 13.42 -6.56
N GLU A 364 22.43 14.12 -6.01
CA GLU A 364 23.80 14.12 -6.55
C GLU A 364 24.39 12.70 -6.56
N ARG A 365 24.30 11.96 -5.45
CA ARG A 365 24.86 10.60 -5.35
C ARG A 365 24.11 9.57 -6.17
N TYR A 366 22.79 9.72 -6.32
CA TYR A 366 21.97 8.82 -7.12
C TYR A 366 22.22 9.03 -8.62
N LEU A 367 22.17 10.27 -9.10
CA LEU A 367 22.39 10.58 -10.52
C LEU A 367 23.84 10.37 -10.97
N ALA A 368 24.81 10.39 -10.05
CA ALA A 368 26.17 9.95 -10.35
C ALA A 368 26.25 8.45 -10.71
N GLN A 369 25.33 7.63 -10.18
CA GLN A 369 25.25 6.20 -10.48
C GLN A 369 24.30 5.90 -11.64
N PHE A 370 23.22 6.67 -11.78
CA PHE A 370 22.17 6.48 -12.79
C PHE A 370 21.84 7.81 -13.51
N PRO A 371 22.77 8.35 -14.33
CA PRO A 371 22.58 9.64 -15.00
C PRO A 371 21.41 9.64 -16.00
N GLU A 372 20.99 8.47 -16.50
CA GLU A 372 19.85 8.33 -17.41
C GLU A 372 18.51 8.77 -16.80
N TYR A 373 18.41 8.85 -15.47
CA TYR A 373 17.20 9.26 -14.77
C TYR A 373 17.19 10.74 -14.36
N GLU A 374 18.12 11.58 -14.85
CA GLU A 374 18.18 13.02 -14.53
C GLU A 374 16.84 13.74 -14.73
N ARG A 375 16.06 13.35 -15.75
CA ARG A 375 14.77 13.97 -16.07
C ARG A 375 13.56 13.32 -15.40
N THR A 376 13.73 12.14 -14.80
CA THR A 376 12.62 11.33 -14.29
C THR A 376 12.72 11.05 -12.79
N PHE A 377 13.90 11.20 -12.19
CA PHE A 377 14.09 11.21 -10.74
C PHE A 377 13.37 12.41 -10.13
N GLN A 378 12.59 12.18 -9.08
CA GLN A 378 11.80 13.23 -8.43
C GLN A 378 11.72 12.99 -6.92
N VAL A 379 11.75 14.06 -6.15
CA VAL A 379 11.61 14.05 -4.69
C VAL A 379 10.35 14.81 -4.30
N PHE A 380 9.57 14.24 -3.40
CA PHE A 380 8.38 14.87 -2.84
C PHE A 380 8.39 14.77 -1.32
N TRP A 381 7.93 15.83 -0.68
CA TRP A 381 7.73 15.89 0.77
C TRP A 381 6.23 15.87 1.06
N VAL A 382 5.80 14.89 1.85
CA VAL A 382 4.37 14.63 2.12
C VAL A 382 4.13 14.44 3.60
N LYS A 383 2.86 14.56 4.00
CA LYS A 383 2.42 14.38 5.39
C LYS A 383 1.33 13.31 5.46
N PRO A 384 1.25 12.55 6.56
CA PRO A 384 0.10 11.69 6.81
C PRO A 384 -1.19 12.48 6.84
N ASP A 385 -2.21 12.00 6.13
CA ASP A 385 -3.50 12.65 5.98
C ASP A 385 -4.66 11.68 6.24
N ASP A 386 -5.88 12.20 6.22
CA ASP A 386 -7.09 11.39 6.27
C ASP A 386 -7.24 10.51 5.03
N GLY A 387 -7.99 9.42 5.20
CA GLY A 387 -8.36 8.50 4.13
C GLY A 387 -9.26 9.13 3.07
N ALA A 388 -9.66 8.29 2.12
CA ALA A 388 -10.51 8.66 1.00
C ALA A 388 -11.84 9.24 1.49
N ARG A 389 -12.23 10.38 0.90
CA ARG A 389 -13.36 11.18 1.36
C ARG A 389 -13.96 12.00 0.23
N PHE A 390 -15.23 12.36 0.39
CA PHE A 390 -15.82 13.44 -0.38
C PHE A 390 -15.28 14.78 0.11
N ILE A 391 -15.04 15.69 -0.81
CA ILE A 391 -14.61 17.07 -0.54
C ILE A 391 -15.81 17.97 -0.81
N ASP A 392 -16.05 18.89 0.12
CA ASP A 392 -17.14 19.87 0.07
C ASP A 392 -16.86 21.03 -0.89
#